data_AF-A0A7R9ZML0-F1
#
_entry.id   AF-A0A7R9ZML0-F1
#
_cell.length_a   1.000
_cell.length_b   1.000
_cell.length_c   1.000
_cell.angle_alpha   90.00
_cell.angle_beta   90.00
_cell.angle_gamma   90.00
#
_symmetry.space_group_name_H-M   'P 1'
#
loop_
_entity.id
_entity.type
_entity.pdbx_description
1 polymer ?
#
loop_
_entity_poly.entity_id
_entity_poly.type
_entity_poly.pdbx_seq_one_letter_code
_entity_poly.pdbx_strand_id
1 'polypeptide(L)'
;RRMKSRVYAEHCKKTTDEIKDYLRWNRQTMTGTKNIVLYKVLDGQLRGRLPRCGMCGGKLKVAEQDDNDAKNGRSYKDGFKVICGGAFDEETRMRIDCAFVCAVNDSNLKRLVWLTEEPTEEEKEGLE
;
A
#
# COMPACT_ATOMS: atom_id res chain seq x y z
N ARG A 1 -6.98 -5.04 -21.08
CA ARG A 1 -5.59 -5.57 -20.95
C ARG A 1 -4.48 -4.56 -21.33
N ARG A 2 -4.73 -3.50 -22.12
CA ARG A 2 -3.70 -2.50 -22.53
C ARG A 2 -3.15 -1.61 -21.40
N MET A 3 -3.96 -1.22 -20.42
CA MET A 3 -3.57 -0.26 -19.38
C MET A 3 -2.45 -0.76 -18.46
N LYS A 4 -2.47 -2.05 -18.08
CA LYS A 4 -1.42 -2.67 -17.24
C LYS A 4 -0.02 -2.61 -17.89
N SER A 5 0.04 -2.73 -19.21
CA SER A 5 1.31 -2.71 -19.96
C SER A 5 1.91 -1.30 -20.02
N ARG A 6 1.09 -0.26 -20.25
CA ARG A 6 1.57 1.13 -20.32
C ARG A 6 2.14 1.60 -18.98
N VAL A 7 1.39 1.39 -17.91
CA VAL A 7 1.79 1.78 -16.55
C VAL A 7 3.07 1.05 -16.12
N TYR A 8 3.19 -0.24 -16.45
CA TYR A 8 4.42 -0.98 -16.21
C TYR A 8 5.61 -0.42 -16.99
N ALA A 9 5.44 -0.14 -18.30
CA ALA A 9 6.50 0.38 -19.16
C ALA A 9 7.00 1.78 -18.74
N GLU A 10 6.13 2.59 -18.13
CA GLU A 10 6.45 3.91 -17.61
C GLU A 10 7.34 3.83 -16.35
N HIS A 11 6.97 2.98 -15.39
CA HIS A 11 7.67 2.91 -14.11
C HIS A 11 8.85 1.94 -14.08
N CYS A 12 8.91 0.95 -14.96
CA CYS A 12 10.00 -0.04 -14.94
C CYS A 12 11.37 0.58 -15.29
N LYS A 13 11.37 1.67 -16.07
CA LYS A 13 12.57 2.41 -16.47
C LYS A 13 13.04 3.42 -15.42
N LYS A 14 12.21 3.75 -14.44
CA LYS A 14 12.55 4.69 -13.37
C LYS A 14 13.52 4.06 -12.36
N THR A 15 14.28 4.92 -11.71
CA THR A 15 15.09 4.58 -10.55
C THR A 15 14.21 4.24 -9.35
N THR A 16 14.77 3.54 -8.37
CA THR A 16 14.01 3.16 -7.16
C THR A 16 13.51 4.39 -6.41
N ASP A 17 14.27 5.49 -6.41
CA ASP A 17 13.91 6.69 -5.66
C ASP A 17 12.78 7.46 -6.34
N GLU A 18 12.80 7.60 -7.68
CA GLU A 18 11.67 8.16 -8.43
C GLU A 18 10.38 7.34 -8.22
N ILE A 19 10.47 6.01 -8.14
CA ILE A 19 9.30 5.16 -7.86
C ILE A 19 8.80 5.39 -6.42
N LYS A 20 9.71 5.60 -5.46
CA LYS A 20 9.34 5.89 -4.07
C LYS A 20 8.67 7.24 -3.90
N ASP A 21 8.94 8.23 -4.76
CA ASP A 21 8.28 9.53 -4.68
C ASP A 21 6.76 9.41 -4.89
N TYR A 22 6.32 8.59 -5.85
CA TYR A 22 4.89 8.28 -6.00
C TYR A 22 4.27 7.66 -4.73
N LEU A 23 5.01 6.78 -4.05
CA LEU A 23 4.55 6.23 -2.77
C LEU A 23 4.53 7.29 -1.67
N ARG A 24 5.46 8.25 -1.67
CA ARG A 24 5.54 9.36 -0.71
C ARG A 24 4.33 10.29 -0.86
N TRP A 25 4.05 10.73 -2.09
CA TRP A 25 2.88 11.55 -2.42
C TRP A 25 1.58 10.91 -1.95
N ASN A 26 1.47 9.58 -2.11
CA ASN A 26 0.29 8.81 -1.72
C ASN A 26 0.28 8.35 -0.25
N ARG A 27 1.23 8.82 0.56
CA ARG A 27 1.39 8.46 1.99
C ARG A 27 1.49 6.95 2.22
N GLN A 28 2.02 6.21 1.25
CA GLN A 28 2.18 4.75 1.28
C GLN A 28 3.53 4.34 1.89
N THR A 29 3.75 3.04 2.05
CA THR A 29 4.98 2.50 2.63
C THR A 29 6.04 2.27 1.55
N MET A 30 7.16 3.00 1.65
CA MET A 30 8.28 2.99 0.69
C MET A 30 9.28 1.83 0.86
N THR A 31 9.07 0.95 1.85
CA THR A 31 10.00 -0.15 2.15
C THR A 31 9.81 -1.36 1.23
N GLY A 32 10.87 -2.14 1.07
CA GLY A 32 10.89 -3.38 0.28
C GLY A 32 11.91 -3.33 -0.86
N THR A 33 11.99 -4.42 -1.63
CA THR A 33 12.80 -4.50 -2.85
C THR A 33 12.22 -3.64 -3.97
N LYS A 34 13.02 -3.33 -5.00
CA LYS A 34 12.55 -2.55 -6.17
C LYS A 34 11.26 -3.13 -6.77
N ASN A 35 11.15 -4.45 -6.86
CA ASN A 35 9.98 -5.14 -7.40
C ASN A 35 8.73 -4.92 -6.55
N ILE A 36 8.86 -4.95 -5.22
CA ILE A 36 7.74 -4.70 -4.29
C ILE A 36 7.31 -3.23 -4.36
N VAL A 37 8.28 -2.30 -4.38
CA VAL A 37 8.01 -0.86 -4.51
C VAL A 37 7.28 -0.58 -5.83
N LEU A 38 7.76 -1.15 -6.93
CA LEU A 38 7.11 -1.06 -8.23
C LEU A 38 5.69 -1.65 -8.16
N TYR A 39 5.51 -2.86 -7.62
CA TYR A 39 4.18 -3.47 -7.48
C TYR A 39 3.21 -2.57 -6.71
N LYS A 40 3.64 -1.93 -5.62
CA LYS A 40 2.81 -0.99 -4.86
C LYS A 40 2.35 0.21 -5.69
N VAL A 41 3.24 0.77 -6.52
CA VAL A 41 2.88 1.87 -7.43
C VAL A 41 1.90 1.40 -8.50
N LEU A 42 2.13 0.23 -9.10
CA LEU A 42 1.21 -0.34 -10.10
C LEU A 42 -0.17 -0.62 -9.50
N ASP A 43 -0.21 -1.22 -8.30
CA ASP A 43 -1.44 -1.48 -7.55
C ASP A 43 -2.19 -0.18 -7.26
N GLY A 44 -1.46 0.82 -6.77
CA GLY A 44 -1.95 2.15 -6.48
C GLY A 44 -2.55 2.86 -7.68
N GLN A 45 -1.86 2.91 -8.81
CA GLN A 45 -2.36 3.54 -10.03
C GLN A 45 -3.57 2.81 -10.63
N LEU A 46 -3.66 1.49 -10.46
CA LEU A 46 -4.76 0.71 -11.01
C LEU A 46 -6.01 0.71 -10.12
N ARG A 47 -5.84 0.76 -8.80
CA ARG A 47 -6.92 0.52 -7.82
C ARG A 47 -7.13 1.67 -6.85
N GLY A 48 -6.21 2.64 -6.77
CA GLY A 48 -6.19 3.69 -5.77
C GLY A 48 -5.24 3.40 -4.61
N ARG A 49 -4.92 4.45 -3.82
CA ARG A 49 -4.05 4.37 -2.65
C ARG A 49 -4.78 3.72 -1.46
N LEU A 50 -4.03 3.04 -0.59
CA LEU A 50 -4.60 2.41 0.61
C LEU A 50 -5.03 3.49 1.63
N PRO A 51 -6.22 3.37 2.24
CA PRO A 51 -6.65 4.26 3.32
C PRO A 51 -5.92 3.91 4.63
N ARG A 52 -6.23 4.66 5.69
CA ARG A 52 -5.96 4.24 7.07
C ARG A 52 -6.77 2.98 7.41
N CYS A 53 -6.27 2.19 8.35
CA CYS A 53 -6.98 1.02 8.84
C CYS A 53 -8.26 1.44 9.57
N GLY A 54 -9.42 0.95 9.13
CA GLY A 54 -10.70 1.26 9.77
C GLY A 54 -10.87 0.69 11.18
N MET A 55 -10.00 -0.23 11.62
CA MET A 55 -10.08 -0.81 12.97
C MET A 55 -9.24 -0.06 14.01
N CYS A 56 -8.05 0.42 13.63
CA CYS A 56 -7.12 1.06 14.59
C CYS A 56 -6.52 2.39 14.11
N GLY A 57 -6.89 2.91 12.94
CA GLY A 57 -6.26 4.10 12.35
C GLY A 57 -4.82 3.90 11.85
N GLY A 58 -4.26 2.69 12.04
CA GLY A 58 -2.92 2.33 11.62
C GLY A 58 -2.69 2.40 10.10
N LYS A 59 -1.42 2.40 9.69
CA LYS A 59 -1.05 2.47 8.26
C LYS A 59 -1.16 1.09 7.63
N LEU A 60 -1.99 0.98 6.59
CA LEU A 60 -2.06 -0.22 5.76
C LEU A 60 -0.84 -0.32 4.84
N LYS A 61 -0.35 -1.54 4.62
CA LYS A 61 0.78 -1.82 3.73
C LYS A 61 0.56 -3.11 2.95
N VAL A 62 1.01 -3.11 1.69
CA VAL A 62 1.13 -4.35 0.90
C VAL A 62 2.35 -5.12 1.38
N ALA A 63 2.14 -6.40 1.66
CA ALA A 63 3.18 -7.37 2.03
C ALA A 63 3.08 -8.60 1.13
N GLU A 64 4.20 -9.28 0.95
CA GLU A 64 4.24 -10.59 0.31
C GLU A 64 3.57 -11.64 1.21
N GLN A 65 2.99 -12.66 0.59
CA GLN A 65 2.51 -13.83 1.30
C GLN A 65 3.69 -14.53 1.99
N ASP A 66 3.49 -14.92 3.24
CA ASP A 66 4.51 -15.65 4.02
C ASP A 66 4.13 -17.12 4.21
N ASP A 67 5.09 -17.93 4.68
CA ASP A 67 4.87 -19.36 4.94
C ASP A 67 3.78 -19.61 6.00
N ASN A 68 3.54 -18.66 6.89
CA ASN A 68 2.50 -18.78 7.91
C ASN A 68 1.11 -18.63 7.30
N ASP A 69 0.93 -17.81 6.27
CA ASP A 69 -0.35 -17.75 5.54
C ASP A 69 -0.69 -19.09 4.91
N ALA A 70 0.29 -19.72 4.25
CA ALA A 70 0.09 -21.03 3.62
C ALA A 70 -0.29 -22.10 4.65
N LYS A 71 0.40 -22.12 5.80
CA LYS A 71 0.08 -23.03 6.92
C LYS A 71 -1.31 -22.79 7.51
N ASN A 72 -1.79 -21.54 7.48
CA ASN A 72 -3.12 -21.16 7.95
C ASN A 72 -4.20 -21.28 6.85
N GLY A 73 -3.88 -21.91 5.71
CA GLY A 73 -4.83 -22.11 4.60
C GLY A 73 -5.19 -20.82 3.84
N ARG A 74 -4.45 -19.73 4.04
CA ARG A 74 -4.63 -18.47 3.33
C ARG A 74 -3.71 -18.42 2.11
N SER A 75 -4.30 -18.36 0.94
CA SER A 75 -3.56 -18.22 -0.33
C SER A 75 -4.11 -17.04 -1.11
N TYR A 76 -3.23 -16.11 -1.49
CA TYR A 76 -3.58 -14.92 -2.25
C TYR A 76 -3.20 -15.13 -3.71
N LYS A 77 -4.16 -14.94 -4.62
CA LYS A 77 -3.98 -15.20 -6.06
C LYS A 77 -2.78 -14.46 -6.68
N ASP A 78 -2.49 -13.26 -6.19
CA ASP A 78 -1.41 -12.41 -6.69
C ASP A 78 -0.11 -12.60 -5.88
N GLY A 79 -0.09 -13.41 -4.81
CA GLY A 79 1.06 -13.58 -3.90
C GLY A 79 1.28 -12.42 -2.92
N PHE A 80 0.35 -11.45 -2.89
CA PHE A 80 0.41 -10.28 -2.02
C PHE A 80 -0.85 -10.15 -1.17
N LYS A 81 -0.68 -9.58 0.03
CA LYS A 81 -1.74 -9.25 0.99
C LYS A 81 -1.63 -7.80 1.45
N VAL A 82 -2.73 -7.24 1.92
CA VAL A 82 -2.74 -5.96 2.64
C VAL A 82 -2.82 -6.27 4.12
N ILE A 83 -1.89 -5.72 4.90
CA ILE A 83 -1.84 -5.85 6.35
C ILE A 83 -1.82 -4.48 7.01
N CYS A 84 -2.37 -4.37 8.21
CA CYS A 84 -2.18 -3.18 9.02
C CYS A 84 -0.85 -3.26 9.79
N GLY A 85 -0.10 -2.17 9.81
CA GLY A 85 1.12 -2.08 10.61
C GLY A 85 0.88 -1.82 12.10
N GLY A 86 -0.37 -1.78 12.57
CA GLY A 86 -0.71 -1.32 13.91
C GLY A 86 -0.75 0.20 14.05
N ALA A 87 -1.14 0.65 15.24
CA ALA A 87 -1.20 2.05 15.62
C ALA A 87 -0.40 2.27 16.92
N PHE A 88 0.11 3.48 17.10
CA PHE A 88 0.74 3.87 18.36
C PHE A 88 -0.35 4.35 19.30
N ASP A 89 -0.43 3.75 20.48
CA ASP A 89 -1.38 4.11 21.51
C ASP A 89 -0.71 5.05 22.51
N GLU A 90 -1.22 6.28 22.63
CA GLU A 90 -0.59 7.32 23.45
C GLU A 90 -0.73 7.05 24.95
N GLU A 91 -1.81 6.38 25.36
CA GLU A 91 -2.09 6.07 26.77
C GLU A 91 -1.08 5.05 27.30
N THR A 92 -0.90 3.94 26.60
CA THR A 92 0.06 2.89 26.96
C THR A 92 1.49 3.21 26.52
N ARG A 93 1.69 4.23 25.67
CA ARG A 93 2.96 4.57 25.00
C ARG A 93 3.58 3.39 24.26
N MET A 94 2.74 2.49 23.75
CA MET A 94 3.15 1.27 23.05
C MET A 94 2.52 1.18 21.67
N ARG A 95 3.17 0.45 20.77
CA ARG A 95 2.57 0.10 19.48
C ARG A 95 1.65 -1.09 19.69
N ILE A 96 0.37 -0.93 19.37
CA ILE A 96 -0.61 -2.01 19.41
C ILE A 96 -0.69 -2.62 18.01
N ASP A 97 -0.42 -3.92 17.94
CA ASP A 97 -0.55 -4.68 16.71
C ASP A 97 -2.01 -4.83 16.30
N CYS A 98 -2.26 -4.76 15.00
CA CYS A 98 -3.59 -4.89 14.45
C CYS A 98 -3.68 -6.17 13.62
N ALA A 99 -4.68 -7.00 13.90
CA ALA A 99 -4.92 -8.25 13.19
C ALA A 99 -5.52 -8.08 11.78
N PHE A 100 -5.67 -6.84 11.29
CA PHE A 100 -6.23 -6.58 9.97
C PHE A 100 -5.37 -7.21 8.88
N VAL A 101 -5.98 -8.09 8.10
CA VAL A 101 -5.41 -8.64 6.89
C VAL A 101 -6.51 -8.85 5.85
N CYS A 102 -6.24 -8.48 4.60
CA CYS A 102 -7.14 -8.75 3.48
C CYS A 102 -6.37 -8.98 2.17
N ALA A 103 -7.07 -9.46 1.15
CA ALA A 103 -6.52 -9.56 -0.19
C ALA A 103 -6.32 -8.15 -0.79
N VAL A 104 -5.32 -7.98 -1.65
CA VAL A 104 -5.05 -6.69 -2.32
C VAL A 104 -6.25 -6.17 -3.12
N ASN A 105 -7.05 -7.10 -3.64
CA ASN A 105 -8.20 -6.91 -4.49
C ASN A 105 -9.53 -7.16 -3.75
N ASP A 106 -9.53 -7.07 -2.42
CA ASP A 106 -10.74 -7.13 -1.60
C ASP A 106 -11.67 -5.94 -1.94
N SER A 107 -12.93 -6.23 -2.24
CA SER A 107 -13.97 -5.23 -2.56
C SER A 107 -14.36 -4.37 -1.36
N ASN A 108 -14.13 -4.85 -0.13
CA ASN A 108 -14.43 -4.11 1.09
C ASN A 108 -13.37 -3.03 1.39
N LEU A 109 -12.21 -3.10 0.74
CA LEU A 109 -11.14 -2.13 0.90
C LEU A 109 -11.44 -0.87 0.06
N LYS A 110 -12.07 0.12 0.68
CA LYS A 110 -12.35 1.43 0.05
C LYS A 110 -11.05 2.22 -0.18
N ARG A 111 -10.49 2.09 -1.39
CA ARG A 111 -9.28 2.79 -1.80
C ARG A 111 -9.56 4.26 -2.11
N LEU A 112 -8.57 5.10 -1.87
CA LEU A 112 -8.62 6.53 -2.14
C LEU A 112 -7.98 6.84 -3.49
N VAL A 113 -8.21 8.05 -4.01
CA VAL A 113 -7.63 8.50 -5.28
C VAL A 113 -6.10 8.44 -5.21
N TRP A 114 -5.49 7.95 -6.31
CA TRP A 114 -4.04 7.90 -6.46
C TRP A 114 -3.52 9.21 -7.06
N LEU A 115 -2.53 9.80 -6.41
CA LEU A 115 -1.86 11.02 -6.85
C LEU A 115 -0.72 10.68 -7.82
N THR A 116 -0.74 11.31 -8.99
CA THR A 116 0.27 11.13 -10.04
C THR A 116 1.39 12.16 -9.99
N GLU A 117 1.21 13.22 -9.20
CA GLU A 117 2.11 14.35 -9.05
C GLU A 117 2.27 14.67 -7.57
N GLU A 118 3.26 15.49 -7.23
CA GLU A 118 3.45 15.93 -5.86
C GLU A 118 2.27 16.81 -5.43
N PRO A 119 1.54 16.44 -4.36
CA PRO A 119 0.45 17.27 -3.85
C PRO A 119 0.99 18.61 -3.35
N THR A 120 0.21 19.67 -3.53
CA THR A 120 0.53 20.98 -2.92
C THR A 120 0.48 20.90 -1.40
N GLU A 121 1.05 21.87 -0.70
CA GLU A 121 0.99 21.89 0.78
C GLU A 121 -0.45 21.90 1.32
N GLU A 122 -1.36 22.60 0.64
CA GLU A 122 -2.79 22.62 0.97
C GLU A 122 -3.45 21.25 0.78
N GLU A 123 -3.12 20.54 -0.31
CA GLU A 123 -3.60 19.17 -0.53
C GLU A 123 -2.99 18.18 0.47
N LYS A 124 -1.73 18.39 0.87
CA LYS A 124 -1.06 17.56 1.88
C LYS A 124 -1.82 17.58 3.20
N GLU A 125 -2.34 18.72 3.64
CA GLU A 125 -3.12 18.82 4.89
C GLU A 125 -4.45 18.05 4.82
N GLY A 126 -5.14 18.07 3.67
CA GLY A 126 -6.41 17.36 3.49
C GLY A 126 -6.31 15.84 3.29
N LEU A 127 -5.10 15.27 3.16
CA LEU A 127 -4.86 13.86 2.87
C LEU A 127 -4.70 12.96 4.11
N GLU A 128 -5.01 13.47 5.32
CA GLU A 128 -4.94 12.77 6.62
C GLU A 128 -5.87 11.57 6.79
#